data_AF-A0A090MTD3-F1
#
_entry.id   AF-A0A090MTD3-F1
#
_cell.length_a   1.000
_cell.length_b   1.000
_cell.length_c   1.000
_cell.angle_alpha   90.00
_cell.angle_beta   90.00
_cell.angle_gamma   90.00
#
_symmetry.space_group_name_H-M   'P 1'
#
loop_
_entity.id
_entity.type
_entity.pdbx_description
1 polymer ?
#
loop_
_entity_poly.entity_id
_entity_poly.type
_entity_poly.pdbx_seq_one_letter_code
_entity_poly.pdbx_strand_id
1 'polypeptide(L)'
;MAFWGGAMILPWDRRILTRMEAAQAQTQRHLGVIERQIAARAARLTITDRAKRGQFGRSATRWTNADERLFRQHVAELALARCGEIDALLRKLDRQERTIAEFPTLNDGSSAGP
;
A
#
# COMPACT_ATOMS: atom_id res chain seq x y z
N MET A 1 -11.88 10.52 51.82
CA MET A 1 -12.71 9.42 51.31
C MET A 1 -12.76 9.58 49.79
N ALA A 2 -11.97 8.77 49.07
CA ALA A 2 -12.44 7.69 48.19
C ALA A 2 -13.15 8.21 46.93
N PHE A 3 -12.84 7.82 45.70
CA PHE A 3 -11.86 6.91 45.11
C PHE A 3 -11.90 7.24 43.60
N TRP A 4 -10.77 7.24 42.92
CA TRP A 4 -10.70 7.24 41.45
C TRP A 4 -11.50 6.06 40.86
N GLY A 5 -12.20 6.25 39.73
CA GLY A 5 -12.83 5.12 39.05
C GLY A 5 -13.77 5.48 37.91
N GLY A 6 -13.25 5.55 36.69
CA GLY A 6 -14.06 5.62 35.48
C GLY A 6 -13.22 6.12 34.31
N ALA A 7 -12.52 5.20 33.65
CA ALA A 7 -11.71 5.46 32.46
C ALA A 7 -12.55 6.16 31.39
N MET A 8 -12.45 7.48 31.33
CA MET A 8 -13.01 8.27 30.24
C MET A 8 -12.00 8.20 29.10
N ILE A 9 -12.03 7.10 28.35
CA ILE A 9 -11.59 7.13 26.95
C ILE A 9 -12.42 8.24 26.32
N LEU A 10 -11.85 9.43 26.12
CA LEU A 10 -12.62 10.58 25.66
C LEU A 10 -13.15 10.24 24.27
N PRO A 11 -14.39 10.63 23.91
CA PRO A 11 -14.93 10.43 22.56
C PRO A 11 -14.03 11.03 21.48
N TRP A 12 -13.16 11.98 21.85
CA TRP A 12 -12.13 12.56 21.00
C TRP A 12 -11.00 11.58 20.64
N ASP A 13 -10.53 10.76 21.58
CA ASP A 13 -9.47 9.76 21.33
C ASP A 13 -9.94 8.69 20.35
N ARG A 14 -11.19 8.22 20.52
CA ARG A 14 -11.79 7.27 19.59
C ARG A 14 -11.95 7.86 18.18
N ARG A 15 -12.38 9.12 18.08
CA ARG A 15 -12.52 9.81 16.79
C ARG A 15 -11.17 10.01 16.10
N ILE A 16 -10.11 10.33 16.85
CA ILE A 16 -8.76 10.49 16.28
C ILE A 16 -8.23 9.14 15.79
N LEU A 17 -8.38 8.08 16.58
CA LEU A 17 -7.97 6.72 16.19
C LEU A 17 -8.66 6.27 14.91
N THR A 18 -10.00 6.41 14.82
CA THR A 18 -10.75 6.04 13.60
C THR A 18 -10.29 6.84 12.37
N ARG A 19 -9.88 8.10 12.53
CA ARG A 19 -9.32 8.89 11.43
C ARG A 19 -7.92 8.40 11.01
N MET A 20 -7.09 7.97 11.95
CA MET A 20 -5.78 7.39 11.66
C MET A 20 -5.90 6.05 10.92
N GLU A 21 -6.81 5.18 11.36
CA GLU A 21 -7.13 3.91 10.69
C GLU A 21 -7.65 4.16 9.26
N ALA A 22 -8.54 5.13 9.07
CA ALA A 22 -9.04 5.50 7.74
C ALA A 22 -7.92 6.03 6.84
N ALA A 23 -7.01 6.85 7.38
CA ALA A 23 -5.86 7.37 6.64
C ALA A 23 -4.84 6.27 6.28
N GLN A 24 -4.70 5.24 7.12
CA GLN A 24 -3.90 4.04 6.84
C GLN A 24 -4.53 3.24 5.69
N ALA A 25 -5.82 2.93 5.79
CA ALA A 25 -6.57 2.20 4.76
C ALA A 25 -6.54 2.92 3.41
N GLN A 26 -6.61 4.27 3.41
CA GLN A 26 -6.46 5.07 2.19
C GLN A 26 -5.06 4.94 1.58
N THR A 27 -4.00 4.95 2.40
CA THR A 27 -2.62 4.80 1.95
C THR A 27 -2.38 3.42 1.36
N GLN A 28 -2.89 2.36 2.01
CA GLN A 28 -2.84 0.98 1.50
C GLN A 28 -3.63 0.83 0.18
N ARG A 29 -4.83 1.42 0.10
CA ARG A 29 -5.61 1.45 -1.16
C ARG A 29 -4.83 2.13 -2.28
N HIS A 30 -4.14 3.22 -1.97
CA HIS A 30 -3.33 3.94 -2.96
C HIS A 30 -2.19 3.06 -3.48
N LEU A 31 -1.47 2.37 -2.60
CA LEU A 31 -0.43 1.42 -3.00
C LEU A 31 -0.99 0.34 -3.94
N GLY A 32 -2.13 -0.27 -3.59
CA GLY A 32 -2.78 -1.26 -4.44
C GLY A 32 -3.27 -0.70 -5.79
N VAL A 33 -3.61 0.60 -5.88
CA VAL A 33 -3.92 1.24 -7.17
C VAL A 33 -2.67 1.33 -8.03
N ILE A 34 -1.53 1.75 -7.46
CA ILE A 34 -0.26 1.85 -8.18
C ILE A 34 0.16 0.48 -8.73
N GLU A 35 0.10 -0.56 -7.91
CA GLU A 35 0.42 -1.94 -8.31
C GLU A 35 -0.44 -2.41 -9.49
N ARG A 36 -1.77 -2.21 -9.40
CA ARG A 36 -2.69 -2.56 -10.49
C ARG A 36 -2.42 -1.76 -11.76
N GLN A 37 -2.07 -0.49 -11.64
CA GLN A 37 -1.72 0.35 -12.80
C GLN A 37 -0.41 -0.12 -13.46
N ILE A 38 0.60 -0.47 -12.68
CA ILE A 38 1.86 -1.03 -13.17
C ILE A 38 1.58 -2.32 -13.94
N ALA A 39 0.86 -3.27 -13.33
CA ALA A 39 0.54 -4.56 -13.95
C ALA A 39 -0.28 -4.39 -15.24
N ALA A 40 -1.33 -3.56 -15.22
CA ALA A 40 -2.16 -3.31 -16.38
C ALA A 40 -1.37 -2.66 -17.53
N ARG A 41 -0.45 -1.73 -17.22
CA ARG A 41 0.37 -1.07 -18.23
C ARG A 41 1.45 -2.01 -18.79
N ALA A 42 2.11 -2.80 -17.95
CA ALA A 42 3.06 -3.82 -18.39
C ALA A 42 2.40 -4.87 -19.30
N ALA A 43 1.18 -5.29 -18.97
CA ALA A 43 0.41 -6.21 -19.81
C ALA A 43 0.12 -5.61 -21.19
N ARG A 44 -0.33 -4.34 -21.25
CA ARG A 44 -0.58 -3.64 -22.52
C ARG A 44 0.68 -3.54 -23.38
N LEU A 45 1.83 -3.16 -22.79
CA LEU A 45 3.11 -3.09 -23.52
C LEU A 45 3.51 -4.45 -24.08
N THR A 46 3.39 -5.51 -23.28
CA THR A 46 3.73 -6.88 -23.71
C THR A 46 2.83 -7.34 -24.86
N ILE A 47 1.53 -7.04 -24.81
CA ILE A 47 0.57 -7.36 -25.89
C ILE A 47 0.93 -6.60 -27.16
N THR A 48 1.24 -5.31 -27.06
CA THR A 48 1.66 -4.49 -28.20
C THR A 48 2.93 -5.03 -28.85
N ASP A 49 3.94 -5.39 -28.05
CA ASP A 49 5.20 -5.92 -28.57
C ASP A 49 5.03 -7.32 -29.17
N ARG A 50 4.17 -8.15 -28.59
CA ARG A 50 3.77 -9.43 -29.19
C ARG A 50 3.06 -9.23 -30.53
N ALA A 51 2.14 -8.29 -30.63
CA ALA A 51 1.41 -8.01 -31.87
C ALA A 51 2.38 -7.57 -32.98
N LYS A 52 3.38 -6.73 -32.66
CA LYS A 52 4.45 -6.35 -33.59
C LYS A 52 5.26 -7.57 -34.06
N ARG A 53 5.68 -8.46 -33.15
CA ARG A 53 6.39 -9.70 -33.51
C ARG A 53 5.54 -10.62 -34.41
N GLY A 54 4.26 -10.75 -34.12
CA GLY A 54 3.32 -11.57 -34.89
C GLY A 54 2.98 -11.01 -36.28
N GLN A 55 3.14 -9.70 -36.49
CA GLN A 55 3.04 -9.10 -37.83
C GLN A 55 4.18 -9.56 -38.76
N PHE A 56 5.36 -9.85 -38.19
CA PHE A 56 6.56 -10.26 -38.93
C PHE A 56 6.83 -11.78 -38.89
N GLY A 57 6.02 -12.57 -38.18
CA GLY A 57 6.21 -14.02 -38.04
C GLY A 57 4.93 -14.76 -37.61
N ARG A 58 4.81 -16.03 -38.02
CA ARG A 58 3.62 -16.89 -37.89
C ARG A 58 2.97 -16.77 -36.49
N SER A 59 1.72 -16.29 -36.48
CA SER A 59 0.88 -15.97 -35.31
C SER A 59 1.03 -16.98 -34.15
N ALA A 60 1.69 -16.57 -33.07
CA ALA A 60 1.72 -17.35 -31.85
C ALA A 60 0.41 -17.10 -31.08
N THR A 61 -0.44 -18.13 -30.94
CA THR A 61 -1.77 -18.04 -30.31
C THR A 61 -1.72 -17.99 -28.77
N ARG A 62 -0.63 -18.46 -28.15
CA ARG A 62 -0.51 -18.60 -26.68
C ARG A 62 0.57 -17.68 -26.08
N TRP A 63 0.35 -17.22 -24.84
CA TRP A 63 1.36 -16.51 -24.04
C TRP A 63 2.61 -17.38 -23.89
N THR A 64 3.77 -16.86 -24.28
CA THR A 64 5.04 -17.59 -24.25
C THR A 64 5.91 -17.20 -23.07
N ASN A 65 6.93 -18.00 -22.77
CA ASN A 65 7.95 -17.63 -21.77
C ASN A 65 8.70 -16.34 -22.14
N ALA A 66 8.81 -16.02 -23.43
CA ALA A 66 9.40 -14.76 -23.88
C ALA A 66 8.49 -13.57 -23.56
N ASP A 67 7.17 -13.73 -23.72
CA ASP A 67 6.18 -12.71 -23.34
C ASP A 67 6.17 -12.51 -21.81
N GLU A 68 6.24 -13.59 -21.03
CA GLU A 68 6.33 -13.53 -19.57
C GLU A 68 7.57 -12.75 -19.09
N ARG A 69 8.73 -12.99 -19.72
CA ARG A 69 9.96 -12.26 -19.40
C ARG A 69 9.84 -10.77 -19.72
N LEU A 70 9.28 -10.41 -20.86
CA LEU A 70 9.06 -9.01 -21.24
C LEU A 70 8.06 -8.33 -20.31
N PHE A 71 6.99 -9.03 -19.92
CA PHE A 71 6.04 -8.54 -18.94
C PHE A 71 6.73 -8.20 -17.61
N ARG A 72 7.54 -9.13 -17.06
CA ARG A 72 8.29 -8.88 -15.82
C ARG A 72 9.28 -7.73 -15.96
N GLN A 73 9.94 -7.61 -17.11
CA GLN A 73 10.81 -6.48 -17.40
C GLN A 73 10.04 -5.16 -17.35
N HIS A 74 8.90 -5.06 -18.02
CA HIS A 74 8.07 -3.85 -17.99
C HIS A 74 7.53 -3.55 -16.59
N VAL A 75 7.16 -4.57 -15.81
CA VAL A 75 6.78 -4.39 -14.40
C VAL A 75 7.94 -3.77 -13.62
N ALA A 76 9.16 -4.31 -13.77
CA ALA A 76 10.33 -3.79 -13.08
C ALA A 76 10.64 -2.33 -13.48
N GLU A 77 10.64 -2.03 -14.77
CA GLU A 77 10.88 -0.67 -15.29
C GLU A 77 9.84 0.33 -14.76
N LEU A 78 8.56 -0.04 -14.78
CA LEU A 78 7.47 0.82 -14.29
C LEU A 78 7.49 0.97 -12.77
N ALA A 79 7.84 -0.08 -12.03
CA ALA A 79 8.02 -0.03 -10.59
C ALA A 79 9.20 0.86 -10.20
N LEU A 80 10.33 0.76 -10.90
CA LEU A 80 11.48 1.65 -10.71
C LEU A 80 11.12 3.11 -10.98
N ALA A 81 10.36 3.38 -12.05
CA ALA A 81 9.88 4.72 -12.35
C ALA A 81 8.92 5.29 -11.28
N ARG A 82 8.32 4.43 -10.46
CA ARG A 82 7.40 4.79 -9.36
C ARG A 82 7.99 4.57 -7.97
N CYS A 83 9.27 4.20 -7.89
CA CYS A 83 9.91 3.78 -6.65
C CYS A 83 9.83 4.87 -5.57
N GLY A 84 10.12 6.13 -5.91
CA GLY A 84 10.02 7.24 -4.97
C GLY A 84 8.61 7.49 -4.41
N GLU A 85 7.58 7.27 -5.22
CA GLU A 85 6.17 7.39 -4.79
C GLU A 85 5.78 6.23 -3.85
N ILE A 86 6.14 5.00 -4.23
CA ILE A 86 5.93 3.79 -3.42
C ILE A 86 6.64 3.93 -2.06
N ASP A 87 7.91 4.31 -2.07
CA ASP A 87 8.72 4.49 -0.86
C ASP A 87 8.13 5.56 0.07
N ALA A 88 7.62 6.66 -0.50
CA ALA A 88 6.96 7.70 0.29
C ALA A 88 5.68 7.18 0.96
N LEU A 89 4.89 6.36 0.26
CA LEU A 89 3.68 5.74 0.83
C LEU A 89 4.02 4.70 1.89
N LEU A 90 5.05 3.87 1.68
CA LEU A 90 5.51 2.89 2.67
C LEU A 90 6.02 3.57 3.94
N ARG A 91 6.84 4.62 3.82
CA ARG A 91 7.26 5.42 5.00
C ARG A 91 6.09 6.08 5.71
N LYS A 92 5.08 6.53 4.98
CA LYS A 92 3.86 7.09 5.58
C LYS A 92 3.10 6.00 6.35
N LEU A 93 3.00 4.79 5.80
CA LEU A 93 2.34 3.67 6.44
C LEU A 93 3.01 3.30 7.75
N ASP A 94 4.35 3.17 7.76
CA ASP A 94 5.13 2.89 8.97
C ASP A 94 4.90 3.94 10.08
N ARG A 95 4.83 5.23 9.72
CA ARG A 95 4.50 6.31 10.69
C ARG A 95 3.07 6.18 11.24
N GLN A 96 2.11 5.85 10.37
CA GLN A 96 0.72 5.64 10.78
C GLN A 96 0.60 4.44 11.72
N GLU A 97 1.28 3.34 11.42
CA GLU A 97 1.29 2.11 12.22
C GLU A 97 1.89 2.34 13.60
N ARG A 98 3.02 3.06 13.70
CA ARG A 98 3.60 3.46 15.00
C ARG A 98 2.65 4.31 15.81
N THR A 99 2.03 5.31 15.17
CA THR A 99 1.09 6.21 15.85
C THR A 99 -0.12 5.44 16.39
N ILE A 100 -0.68 4.52 15.60
CA ILE A 100 -1.82 3.68 16.02
C ILE A 100 -1.42 2.71 17.15
N ALA A 101 -0.21 2.14 17.11
CA ALA A 101 0.30 1.23 18.13
C ALA A 101 0.64 1.92 19.47
N GLU A 102 1.00 3.20 19.45
CA GLU A 102 1.30 4.01 20.64
C GLU A 102 0.04 4.59 21.32
N PHE A 103 -1.10 4.64 20.61
CA PHE A 103 -2.35 5.16 21.17
C PHE A 103 -2.84 4.43 22.45
N PRO A 104 -2.75 3.09 22.55
CA PRO A 104 -3.08 2.35 23.77
C PRO A 104 -2.14 2.64 24.96
N THR A 105 -0.84 2.83 24.73
CA THR A 105 0.16 2.98 25.81
C THR A 105 0.09 4.35 26.50
N LEU A 106 -0.41 5.37 25.79
CA LEU A 106 -0.72 6.69 26.36
C LEU A 106 -1.95 6.69 27.27
N ASN A 107 -2.89 5.77 27.03
CA ASN A 107 -4.13 5.65 27.80
C ASN A 107 -3.95 4.78 29.06
N ASP A 108 -3.05 3.79 29.02
CA ASP A 108 -2.76 2.91 30.16
C ASP A 108 -1.81 3.54 31.21
N GLY A 109 -1.17 4.66 30.90
CA GLY A 109 -0.21 5.35 31.78
C GLY A 109 -0.81 6.16 32.94
N SER A 110 -2.13 6.28 33.06
CA SER A 110 -2.80 7.07 34.13
C SER A 110 -3.18 6.25 35.38
N SER A 111 -2.45 5.16 35.71
CA SER A 111 -2.65 4.44 36.98
C SER A 111 -1.39 4.16 37.82
N ALA A 112 -0.22 4.64 37.42
CA ALA A 112 1.01 4.47 38.21
C ALA A 112 1.37 5.76 38.97
N GLY A 113 0.79 5.94 40.16
CA GLY A 113 1.32 6.79 41.23
C GLY A 113 1.93 5.90 42.33
N PRO A 114 2.97 6.37 43.06
CA PRO A 114 3.80 5.56 43.95
C PRO A 114 3.08 4.91 45.14
#